data_AF-A0A7V0WE32-F1
#
_entry.id   AF-A0A7V0WE32-F1
#
_cell.length_a   1.000
_cell.length_b   1.000
_cell.length_c   1.000
_cell.angle_alpha   90.00
_cell.angle_beta   90.00
_cell.angle_gamma   90.00
#
_symmetry.space_group_name_H-M   'P 1'
#
loop_
_entity.id
_entity.type
_entity.pdbx_description
1 polymer ?
#
loop_
_entity_poly.entity_id
_entity_poly.type
_entity_poly.pdbx_seq_one_letter_code
_entity_poly.pdbx_strand_id
1 'polypeptide(L)'
;MVPAVLFAIYSFLVIQAKYSKTKYTLYKDRINFHGGSLFSDFENELNYKKVTRVSLILPYMENYFCKTGNVLIESAGATETEIVLSSVSDPKALYNGILNNLKENGFQLNMKKLIQVERPHPLAVFLQTGQSVLYALFIIAWILGSSDEKTGKSFILPWLLAHPPVALLLGVIILIGLTIYGILIYFELQRRVYRLFDDAIEYHEGFLTKVTSIIPMENLTDSTVKQGFISKMFGLYDVNLSCQGSNQAISFLNIANGELLSENLDRHIKLFSARTKEQVPEQTANELHTASSQAISGTAQPQTPASAKKLIDYDRTSTLELKMDALKSWIPIIVLVLFFIVSIVFLPRAAQIIAAFCSFIVVCVMSVFIIIRISKTIYKIKGSSVEKTFCFLSRSTTEFTFEKITAVTFKQSILDQIAKTHAIIFWSIGASQPLILQNVRITDSDKKMIMAKCGIHDKKKNEVHLIAADFSFASMICANLFSYSFLLTLLVVSGAVFPQFIIASLVIVLILFGLSFAFLNMYHKRSNLRFHDDHIQFTHGLVSLYHQCALYEDIKDITTVKFPMTNKGLLQFNIAGESLAPRGNKSLNKQPGAMFLNFAFKFKHADNIELLDELIDS
;
A
#
# COMPACT_ATOMS: atom_id res chain seq x y z
N MET A 1 -0.38 38.84 5.11
CA MET A 1 1.03 38.56 5.47
C MET A 1 1.16 37.75 6.75
N VAL A 2 0.63 38.21 7.89
CA VAL A 2 0.64 37.48 9.20
C VAL A 2 0.25 35.98 9.10
N PRO A 3 -0.77 35.58 8.33
CA PRO A 3 -1.21 34.17 8.27
C PRO A 3 -0.21 33.25 7.54
N ALA A 4 0.38 33.75 6.46
CA ALA A 4 1.44 33.04 5.75
C ALA A 4 2.70 32.89 6.62
N VAL A 5 3.01 33.91 7.43
CA VAL A 5 4.13 33.87 8.38
C VAL A 5 3.89 32.84 9.48
N LEU A 6 2.69 32.78 10.07
CA LEU A 6 2.35 31.76 11.08
C LEU A 6 2.43 30.33 10.53
N PHE A 7 1.92 30.11 9.31
CA PHE A 7 2.02 28.81 8.64
C PHE A 7 3.47 28.42 8.33
N ALA A 8 4.29 29.38 7.89
CA ALA A 8 5.71 29.18 7.64
C ALA A 8 6.47 28.85 8.93
N ILE A 9 6.18 29.55 10.04
CA ILE A 9 6.75 29.27 11.36
C ILE A 9 6.36 27.87 11.83
N TYR A 10 5.09 27.49 11.75
CA TYR A 10 4.65 26.14 12.14
C TYR A 10 5.35 25.06 11.31
N SER A 11 5.39 25.25 9.98
CA SER A 11 6.06 24.32 9.07
C SER A 11 7.56 24.22 9.38
N PHE A 12 8.21 25.34 9.69
CA PHE A 12 9.60 25.40 10.11
C PHE A 12 9.82 24.64 11.43
N LEU A 13 8.98 24.84 12.45
CA LEU A 13 9.08 24.14 13.74
C LEU A 13 8.93 22.63 13.58
N VAL A 14 8.00 22.16 12.74
CA VAL A 14 7.82 20.72 12.45
C VAL A 14 9.06 20.13 11.79
N ILE A 15 9.63 20.82 10.80
CA ILE A 15 10.86 20.37 10.11
C ILE A 15 12.05 20.39 11.07
N GLN A 16 12.19 21.44 11.87
CA GLN A 16 13.27 21.58 12.84
C GLN A 16 13.23 20.49 13.90
N ALA A 17 12.06 20.20 14.46
CA ALA A 17 11.88 19.14 15.44
C ALA A 17 12.24 17.77 14.86
N LYS A 18 11.80 17.49 13.62
CA LYS A 18 12.18 16.26 12.92
C LYS A 18 13.69 16.17 12.74
N TYR A 19 14.34 17.24 12.28
CA TYR A 19 15.77 17.26 12.03
C TYR A 19 16.59 17.12 13.33
N SER A 20 16.23 17.84 14.39
CA SER A 20 16.95 17.80 15.67
C SER A 20 16.90 16.46 16.38
N LYS A 21 15.83 15.69 16.15
CA LYS A 21 15.60 14.37 16.75
C LYS A 21 16.10 13.22 15.88
N THR A 22 16.50 13.50 14.64
CA THR A 22 16.94 12.48 13.69
C THR A 22 18.41 12.11 13.93
N LYS A 23 18.67 10.84 14.24
CA LYS A 23 20.03 10.29 14.37
C LYS A 23 20.10 8.90 13.75
N TYR A 24 21.11 8.68 12.92
CA TYR A 24 21.41 7.39 12.31
C TYR A 24 22.69 6.84 12.91
N THR A 25 22.66 5.61 13.41
CA THR A 25 23.85 4.91 13.91
C THR A 25 23.99 3.60 13.14
N LEU A 26 25.06 3.47 12.38
CA LEU A 26 25.37 2.27 11.61
C LEU A 26 26.34 1.41 12.41
N TYR A 27 25.90 0.22 12.80
CA TYR A 27 26.74 -0.83 13.38
C TYR A 27 27.15 -1.81 12.28
N LYS A 28 27.90 -2.87 12.64
CA LYS A 28 28.28 -3.90 11.66
C LYS A 28 27.12 -4.82 11.30
N ASP A 29 26.26 -5.13 12.27
CA ASP A 29 25.16 -6.10 12.20
C ASP A 29 23.78 -5.45 12.04
N ARG A 30 23.65 -4.17 12.39
CA ARG A 30 22.37 -3.44 12.41
C ARG A 30 22.51 -1.95 12.15
N ILE A 31 21.37 -1.31 11.90
CA ILE A 31 21.19 0.13 11.75
C ILE A 31 20.16 0.59 12.77
N ASN A 32 20.53 1.53 13.64
CA ASN A 32 19.59 2.17 14.55
C ASN A 32 19.21 3.54 14.00
N PHE A 33 17.90 3.77 13.86
CA PHE A 33 17.31 5.02 13.44
C PHE A 33 16.50 5.61 14.59
N HIS A 34 16.96 6.74 15.10
CA HIS A 34 16.17 7.56 16.02
C HIS A 34 15.52 8.69 15.23
N GLY A 35 14.24 8.91 15.44
CA GLY A 35 13.48 9.98 14.83
C GLY A 35 12.41 10.51 15.76
N GLY A 36 11.70 11.53 15.31
CA GLY A 36 10.58 12.07 16.07
C GLY A 36 9.76 13.09 15.32
N SER A 37 8.56 13.33 15.83
CA SER A 37 7.70 14.44 15.45
C SER A 37 7.83 15.59 16.45
N LEU A 38 7.02 16.63 16.30
CA LEU A 38 6.95 17.72 17.27
C LEU A 38 6.59 17.22 18.69
N PHE A 39 5.86 16.10 18.80
CA PHE A 39 5.29 15.61 20.07
C PHE A 39 5.64 14.16 20.41
N SER A 40 6.46 13.49 19.61
CA SER A 40 6.81 12.09 19.83
C SER A 40 8.24 11.82 19.38
N ASP A 41 8.85 10.83 20.01
CA ASP A 41 10.14 10.25 19.63
C ASP A 41 9.93 8.76 19.37
N PHE A 42 10.73 8.20 18.48
CA PHE A 42 10.71 6.77 18.18
C PHE A 42 12.12 6.29 17.82
N GLU A 43 12.40 5.04 18.12
CA GLU A 43 13.62 4.35 17.73
C GLU A 43 13.24 3.09 16.96
N ASN A 44 13.84 2.90 15.79
CA ASN A 44 13.68 1.71 14.96
C ASN A 44 15.06 1.07 14.76
N GLU A 45 15.13 -0.24 15.00
CA GLU A 45 16.32 -1.05 14.72
C GLU A 45 16.10 -1.92 13.47
N LEU A 46 17.06 -1.90 12.56
CA LEU A 46 17.06 -2.72 11.34
C LEU A 46 18.32 -3.57 11.26
N ASN A 47 18.16 -4.88 11.38
CA ASN A 47 19.25 -5.84 11.14
C ASN A 47 19.56 -5.93 9.63
N TYR A 48 20.85 -5.95 9.26
CA TYR A 48 21.26 -6.05 7.85
C TYR A 48 20.68 -7.28 7.14
N LYS A 49 20.53 -8.42 7.83
CA LYS A 49 19.95 -9.65 7.27
C LYS A 49 18.50 -9.50 6.79
N LYS A 50 17.79 -8.47 7.27
CA LYS A 50 16.40 -8.19 6.86
C LYS A 50 16.33 -7.16 5.73
N VAL A 51 17.44 -6.59 5.27
CA VAL A 51 17.45 -5.56 4.22
C VAL A 51 17.13 -6.19 2.87
N THR A 52 16.14 -5.66 2.17
CA THR A 52 15.66 -6.17 0.88
C THR A 52 16.14 -5.33 -0.29
N ARG A 53 16.27 -4.01 -0.10
CA ARG A 53 16.73 -3.08 -1.13
C ARG A 53 17.48 -1.92 -0.51
N VAL A 54 18.52 -1.46 -1.20
CA VAL A 54 19.24 -0.22 -0.88
C VAL A 54 19.28 0.67 -2.10
N SER A 55 18.82 1.91 -1.95
CA SER A 55 18.75 2.89 -3.04
C SER A 55 19.49 4.18 -2.70
N LEU A 56 20.37 4.61 -3.61
CA LEU A 56 21.00 5.91 -3.61
C LEU A 56 20.17 6.87 -4.48
N ILE A 57 19.71 7.97 -3.89
CA ILE A 57 18.90 8.99 -4.56
C ILE A 57 19.66 10.31 -4.55
N LEU A 58 19.95 10.83 -5.74
CA LEU A 58 20.69 12.08 -5.94
C LEU A 58 19.80 13.08 -6.69
N PRO A 59 19.04 13.93 -5.98
CA PRO A 59 18.31 15.04 -6.60
C PRO A 59 19.29 16.05 -7.18
N TYR A 60 19.11 16.45 -8.44
CA TYR A 60 20.07 17.31 -9.14
C TYR A 60 20.37 18.60 -8.38
N MET A 61 19.35 19.35 -7.98
CA MET A 61 19.53 20.64 -7.29
C MET A 61 20.25 20.46 -5.96
N GLU A 62 19.75 19.56 -5.11
CA GLU A 62 20.34 19.28 -3.79
C GLU A 62 21.80 18.80 -3.91
N ASN A 63 22.05 17.83 -4.78
CA ASN A 63 23.38 17.26 -4.93
C ASN A 63 24.36 18.24 -5.58
N TYR A 64 23.89 19.07 -6.50
CA TYR A 64 24.72 20.08 -7.17
C TYR A 64 25.13 21.20 -6.21
N PHE A 65 24.18 21.76 -5.45
CA PHE A 65 24.45 22.90 -4.57
C PHE A 65 25.02 22.50 -3.20
N CYS A 66 24.48 21.45 -2.59
CA CYS A 66 24.79 21.09 -1.20
C CYS A 66 25.72 19.87 -1.11
N LYS A 67 25.99 19.16 -2.22
CA LYS A 67 26.71 17.86 -2.24
C LYS A 67 26.09 16.81 -1.30
N THR A 68 24.82 16.96 -0.95
CA THR A 68 24.05 15.99 -0.17
C THR A 68 23.23 15.08 -1.08
N GLY A 69 22.68 14.02 -0.50
CA GLY A 69 21.71 13.15 -1.16
C GLY A 69 21.07 12.22 -0.16
N ASN A 70 20.22 11.32 -0.67
CA ASN A 70 19.44 10.43 0.18
C ASN A 70 19.85 8.98 -0.03
N VAL A 71 19.86 8.19 1.04
CA VAL A 71 20.00 6.73 0.97
C VAL A 71 18.74 6.12 1.59
N LEU A 72 18.04 5.31 0.81
CA LEU A 72 16.83 4.61 1.21
C LEU A 72 17.17 3.15 1.44
N ILE A 73 16.85 2.63 2.62
CA ILE A 73 17.03 1.24 2.99
C ILE A 73 15.66 0.66 3.31
N GLU A 74 15.36 -0.46 2.67
CA GLU A 74 14.09 -1.15 2.83
C GLU A 74 14.32 -2.53 3.39
N SER A 75 13.34 -3.03 4.13
CA SER A 75 13.45 -4.29 4.84
C SER A 75 12.23 -5.19 4.68
N ALA A 76 12.48 -6.48 4.87
CA ALA A 76 11.46 -7.50 5.01
C ALA A 76 10.68 -7.30 6.33
N GLY A 77 9.36 -7.44 6.26
CA GLY A 77 8.43 -7.66 7.36
C GLY A 77 7.61 -6.43 7.76
N ALA A 78 8.08 -5.21 7.48
CA ALA A 78 7.49 -4.02 8.08
C ALA A 78 6.95 -3.02 7.07
N THR A 79 5.84 -2.39 7.47
CA THR A 79 5.10 -1.38 6.69
C THR A 79 5.71 0.02 6.86
N GLU A 80 6.59 0.21 7.86
CA GLU A 80 7.09 1.53 8.30
C GLU A 80 8.61 1.58 8.52
N THR A 81 9.37 0.48 8.36
CA THR A 81 10.82 0.47 8.54
C THR A 81 11.59 0.79 7.26
N GLU A 82 11.02 1.67 6.43
CA GLU A 82 11.81 2.33 5.39
C GLU A 82 12.71 3.35 6.09
N ILE A 83 14.00 3.05 6.21
CA ILE A 83 14.97 4.01 6.75
C ILE A 83 15.38 4.91 5.60
N VAL A 84 14.85 6.13 5.60
CA VAL A 84 15.25 7.19 4.68
C VAL A 84 16.31 8.06 5.34
N LEU A 85 17.57 7.81 5.01
CA LEU A 85 18.69 8.67 5.38
C LEU A 85 18.65 9.90 4.47
N SER A 86 18.10 10.99 4.97
CA SER A 86 17.79 12.18 4.17
C SER A 86 18.89 13.24 4.24
N SER A 87 19.22 13.84 3.10
CA SER A 87 20.19 14.93 2.96
C SER A 87 21.52 14.68 3.66
N VAL A 88 22.06 13.46 3.52
CA VAL A 88 23.33 13.07 4.15
C VAL A 88 24.51 13.62 3.34
N SER A 89 25.56 14.00 4.06
CA SER A 89 26.85 14.40 3.47
C SER A 89 27.59 13.18 2.91
N ASP A 90 28.11 13.31 1.69
CA ASP A 90 28.74 12.21 0.94
C ASP A 90 27.86 10.93 0.85
N PRO A 91 26.70 11.01 0.18
CA PRO A 91 25.74 9.92 0.12
C PRO A 91 26.29 8.67 -0.60
N LYS A 92 27.32 8.83 -1.45
CA LYS A 92 27.95 7.71 -2.18
C LYS A 92 28.83 6.86 -1.26
N ALA A 93 29.64 7.49 -0.41
CA ALA A 93 30.45 6.77 0.56
C ALA A 93 29.56 5.99 1.54
N LEU A 94 28.49 6.63 2.03
CA LEU A 94 27.51 5.98 2.91
C LEU A 94 26.83 4.79 2.23
N TYR A 95 26.37 4.96 1.00
CA TYR A 95 25.76 3.89 0.21
C TYR A 95 26.71 2.70 0.05
N ASN A 96 27.97 2.94 -0.32
CA ASN A 96 28.97 1.88 -0.45
C ASN A 96 29.29 1.21 0.89
N GLY A 97 29.33 1.98 1.98
CA GLY A 97 29.51 1.44 3.34
C GLY A 97 28.39 0.48 3.74
N ILE A 98 27.13 0.84 3.45
CA ILE A 98 25.96 -0.02 3.67
C ILE A 98 26.06 -1.31 2.85
N LEU A 99 26.46 -1.23 1.57
CA LEU A 99 26.66 -2.41 0.73
C LEU A 99 27.77 -3.32 1.24
N ASN A 100 28.85 -2.76 1.79
CA ASN A 100 29.91 -3.55 2.41
C ASN A 100 29.41 -4.26 3.68
N ASN A 101 28.65 -3.57 4.54
CA ASN A 101 28.04 -4.20 5.71
C ASN A 101 27.08 -5.32 5.30
N LEU A 102 26.31 -5.17 4.21
CA LEU A 102 25.49 -6.27 3.68
C LEU A 102 26.33 -7.49 3.27
N LYS A 103 27.47 -7.27 2.60
CA LYS A 103 28.39 -8.36 2.25
C LYS A 103 28.94 -9.08 3.49
N GLU A 104 29.33 -8.32 4.51
CA GLU A 104 29.81 -8.87 5.78
C GLU A 104 28.73 -9.68 6.51
N ASN A 105 27.45 -9.38 6.29
CA ASN A 105 26.31 -10.08 6.91
C ASN A 105 25.72 -11.22 6.05
N GLY A 106 26.42 -11.64 4.99
CA GLY A 106 26.10 -12.86 4.24
C GLY A 106 25.39 -12.66 2.90
N PHE A 107 25.20 -11.41 2.43
CA PHE A 107 24.68 -11.16 1.07
C PHE A 107 25.79 -11.25 0.02
N GLN A 108 25.53 -11.99 -1.06
CA GLN A 108 26.42 -12.09 -2.20
C GLN A 108 26.18 -10.90 -3.14
N LEU A 109 26.99 -9.84 -3.02
CA LEU A 109 26.86 -8.60 -3.80
C LEU A 109 28.14 -8.32 -4.63
N ASN A 110 28.70 -9.35 -5.23
CA ASN A 110 29.92 -9.26 -6.03
C ASN A 110 29.65 -8.72 -7.44
N MET A 111 28.45 -8.96 -7.99
CA MET A 111 28.01 -8.44 -9.29
C MET A 111 29.04 -8.73 -10.42
N LYS A 112 29.63 -9.92 -10.41
CA LYS A 112 30.73 -10.28 -11.34
C LYS A 112 30.22 -10.72 -12.70
N LYS A 113 29.09 -11.43 -12.76
CA LYS A 113 28.57 -12.00 -14.00
C LYS A 113 27.24 -11.34 -14.37
N LEU A 114 27.29 -10.48 -15.39
CA LEU A 114 26.09 -9.87 -15.97
C LEU A 114 25.34 -10.90 -16.83
N ILE A 115 24.08 -11.18 -16.50
CA ILE A 115 23.21 -12.14 -17.19
C ILE A 115 22.42 -11.43 -18.29
N GLN A 116 21.78 -10.30 -17.95
CA GLN A 116 20.87 -9.63 -18.85
C GLN A 116 20.80 -8.13 -18.55
N VAL A 117 20.61 -7.31 -19.59
CA VAL A 117 20.33 -5.89 -19.47
C VAL A 117 19.04 -5.59 -20.17
N GLU A 118 18.10 -4.97 -19.46
CA GLU A 118 16.79 -4.60 -20.00
C GLU A 118 16.56 -3.09 -19.91
N ARG A 119 15.83 -2.58 -20.90
CA ARG A 119 15.41 -1.18 -20.99
C ARG A 119 13.96 -1.10 -21.44
N PRO A 120 13.21 -0.06 -21.05
CA PRO A 120 11.86 0.14 -21.58
C PRO A 120 11.87 0.24 -23.10
N HIS A 121 10.90 -0.41 -23.74
CA HIS A 121 10.79 -0.36 -25.19
C HIS A 121 10.48 1.08 -25.67
N PRO A 122 11.15 1.61 -26.71
CA PRO A 122 10.97 2.99 -27.16
C PRO A 122 9.52 3.37 -27.49
N LEU A 123 8.75 2.42 -28.06
CA LEU A 123 7.33 2.63 -28.34
C LEU A 123 6.51 2.85 -27.07
N ALA A 124 6.82 2.11 -26.00
CA ALA A 124 6.14 2.27 -24.73
C ALA A 124 6.47 3.61 -24.08
N VAL A 125 7.75 4.02 -24.18
CA VAL A 125 8.21 5.34 -23.74
C VAL A 125 7.45 6.45 -24.49
N PHE A 126 7.30 6.31 -25.81
CA PHE A 126 6.55 7.27 -26.63
C PHE A 126 5.07 7.34 -26.25
N LEU A 127 4.39 6.20 -26.13
CA LEU A 127 2.97 6.13 -25.76
C LEU A 127 2.73 6.74 -24.38
N GLN A 128 3.58 6.41 -23.40
CA GLN A 128 3.47 6.94 -22.04
C GLN A 128 3.73 8.45 -22.00
N THR A 129 4.72 8.93 -22.76
CA THR A 129 4.99 10.37 -22.89
C THR A 129 3.79 11.10 -23.52
N GLY A 130 3.22 10.54 -24.59
CA GLY A 130 2.02 11.08 -25.23
C GLY A 130 0.83 11.14 -24.29
N GLN A 131 0.60 10.09 -23.50
CA GLN A 131 -0.46 10.07 -22.48
C GLN A 131 -0.26 11.17 -21.43
N SER A 132 0.96 11.36 -20.93
CA SER A 132 1.26 12.44 -19.97
C SER A 132 1.02 13.83 -20.56
N VAL A 133 1.40 14.06 -21.82
CA VAL A 133 1.15 15.34 -22.51
C VAL A 133 -0.34 15.56 -22.73
N LEU A 134 -1.11 14.53 -23.10
CA LEU A 134 -2.57 14.62 -23.23
C LEU A 134 -3.26 14.96 -21.91
N TYR A 135 -2.80 14.38 -20.79
CA TYR A 135 -3.31 14.76 -19.46
C TYR A 135 -2.99 16.21 -19.11
N ALA A 136 -1.77 16.68 -19.40
CA ALA A 136 -1.41 18.07 -19.19
C ALA A 136 -2.29 19.02 -20.03
N LEU A 137 -2.53 18.68 -21.30
CA LEU A 137 -3.44 19.40 -22.18
C LEU A 137 -4.87 19.43 -21.62
N PHE A 138 -5.36 18.30 -21.10
CA PHE A 138 -6.68 18.23 -20.47
C PHE A 138 -6.79 19.15 -19.25
N ILE A 139 -5.76 19.17 -18.39
CA ILE A 139 -5.71 20.07 -17.22
C ILE A 139 -5.70 21.53 -17.67
N ILE A 140 -4.90 21.87 -18.68
CA ILE A 140 -4.84 23.22 -19.24
C ILE A 140 -6.21 23.63 -19.82
N ALA A 141 -6.84 22.75 -20.59
CA ALA A 141 -8.18 22.98 -21.14
C ALA A 141 -9.23 23.15 -20.04
N TRP A 142 -9.14 22.36 -18.97
CA TRP A 142 -10.00 22.50 -17.79
C TRP A 142 -9.82 23.85 -17.10
N ILE A 143 -8.58 24.31 -16.92
CA ILE A 143 -8.28 25.63 -16.35
C ILE A 143 -8.80 26.74 -17.25
N LEU A 144 -8.55 26.68 -18.56
CA LEU A 144 -9.02 27.69 -19.53
C LEU A 144 -10.55 27.73 -19.62
N GLY A 145 -11.22 26.58 -19.50
CA GLY A 145 -12.67 26.43 -19.52
C GLY A 145 -13.35 26.69 -18.18
N SER A 146 -12.60 26.91 -17.10
CA SER A 146 -13.17 27.14 -15.77
C SER A 146 -14.01 28.43 -15.73
N SER A 147 -15.21 28.33 -15.16
CA SER A 147 -16.13 29.45 -14.99
C SER A 147 -16.04 30.02 -13.58
N ASP A 148 -16.22 31.34 -13.48
CA ASP A 148 -16.37 32.01 -12.19
C ASP A 148 -17.67 31.53 -11.51
N GLU A 149 -17.56 31.08 -10.26
CA GLU A 149 -18.66 30.54 -9.46
C GLU A 149 -19.82 31.53 -9.28
N LYS A 150 -19.54 32.85 -9.28
CA LYS A 150 -20.57 33.88 -9.05
C LYS A 150 -21.33 34.27 -10.30
N THR A 151 -20.68 34.21 -11.47
CA THR A 151 -21.23 34.72 -12.73
C THR A 151 -21.57 33.61 -13.72
N GLY A 152 -21.08 32.38 -13.51
CA GLY A 152 -21.28 31.23 -14.38
C GLY A 152 -20.64 31.39 -15.77
N LYS A 153 -19.86 32.46 -15.99
CA LYS A 153 -19.16 32.75 -17.25
C LYS A 153 -17.69 32.36 -17.10
N SER A 154 -17.13 31.72 -18.12
CA SER A 154 -15.68 31.59 -18.23
C SER A 154 -15.09 32.99 -18.36
N PHE A 155 -14.19 33.37 -17.46
CA PHE A 155 -13.51 34.66 -17.53
C PHE A 155 -12.30 34.58 -18.46
N ILE A 156 -11.56 33.47 -18.37
CA ILE A 156 -10.23 33.30 -18.98
C ILE A 156 -10.35 33.19 -20.51
N LEU A 157 -11.18 32.29 -21.02
CA LEU A 157 -11.29 32.04 -22.46
C LEU A 157 -11.85 33.24 -23.25
N PRO A 158 -12.96 33.91 -22.85
CA PRO A 158 -13.45 35.10 -23.55
C PRO A 158 -12.50 36.29 -23.45
N TRP A 159 -11.81 36.46 -22.32
CA TRP A 159 -10.79 37.51 -22.17
C TRP A 159 -9.59 37.26 -23.10
N LEU A 160 -9.11 36.02 -23.22
CA LEU A 160 -8.06 35.63 -24.17
C LEU A 160 -8.50 35.88 -25.62
N LEU A 161 -9.73 35.50 -25.99
CA LEU A 161 -10.27 35.74 -27.34
C LEU A 161 -10.41 37.23 -27.66
N ALA A 162 -10.68 38.08 -26.65
CA ALA A 162 -10.73 39.53 -26.79
C ALA A 162 -9.33 40.19 -26.91
N HIS A 163 -8.25 39.47 -26.57
CA HIS A 163 -6.87 39.97 -26.65
C HIS A 163 -5.97 39.02 -27.45
N PRO A 164 -6.09 38.98 -28.79
CA PRO A 164 -5.39 38.02 -29.65
C PRO A 164 -3.86 37.97 -29.48
N PRO A 165 -3.13 39.10 -29.31
CA PRO A 165 -1.68 39.05 -29.09
C PRO A 165 -1.29 38.33 -27.79
N VAL A 166 -2.08 38.51 -26.72
CA VAL A 166 -1.86 37.86 -25.43
C VAL A 166 -2.16 36.37 -25.54
N ALA A 167 -3.24 36.01 -26.25
CA ALA A 167 -3.58 34.62 -26.51
C ALA A 167 -2.51 33.89 -27.32
N LEU A 168 -1.94 34.55 -28.34
CA LEU A 168 -0.85 34.00 -29.14
C LEU A 168 0.40 33.78 -28.28
N LEU A 169 0.82 34.77 -27.49
CA LEU A 169 1.98 34.67 -26.61
C LEU A 169 1.80 33.56 -25.57
N LEU A 170 0.64 33.47 -24.94
CA LEU A 170 0.32 32.44 -23.95
C LEU A 170 0.25 31.04 -24.60
N GLY A 171 -0.30 30.93 -25.81
CA GLY A 171 -0.28 29.71 -26.61
C GLY A 171 1.15 29.23 -26.93
N VAL A 172 2.05 30.15 -27.30
CA VAL A 172 3.47 29.84 -27.53
C VAL A 172 4.16 29.38 -26.25
N ILE A 173 3.93 30.04 -25.12
CA ILE A 173 4.50 29.65 -23.83
C ILE A 173 4.01 28.25 -23.42
N ILE A 174 2.72 27.97 -23.58
CA ILE A 174 2.15 26.64 -23.30
C ILE A 174 2.76 25.59 -24.20
N LEU A 175 2.90 25.87 -25.50
CA LEU A 175 3.49 24.95 -26.46
C LEU A 175 4.94 24.62 -26.06
N ILE A 176 5.76 25.64 -25.79
CA ILE A 176 7.15 25.46 -25.33
C ILE A 176 7.19 24.66 -24.02
N GLY A 177 6.33 25.00 -23.05
CA GLY A 177 6.24 24.31 -21.77
C GLY A 177 5.87 22.83 -21.92
N LEU A 178 4.90 22.52 -22.77
CA LEU A 178 4.49 21.14 -23.06
C LEU A 178 5.57 20.37 -23.82
N THR A 179 6.27 21.00 -24.75
CA THR A 179 7.41 20.39 -25.45
C THR A 179 8.53 20.06 -24.47
N ILE A 180 8.92 21.01 -23.60
CA ILE A 180 9.94 20.77 -22.56
C ILE A 180 9.48 19.65 -21.61
N TYR A 181 8.24 19.68 -21.14
CA TYR A 181 7.67 18.65 -20.28
C TYR A 181 7.71 17.26 -20.92
N GLY A 182 7.29 17.15 -22.18
CA GLY A 182 7.35 15.91 -22.95
C GLY A 182 8.78 15.39 -23.12
N ILE A 183 9.73 16.28 -23.43
CA ILE A 183 11.15 15.93 -23.54
C ILE A 183 11.70 15.42 -22.21
N LEU A 184 11.40 16.09 -21.10
CA LEU A 184 11.84 15.68 -19.76
C LEU A 184 11.31 14.29 -19.39
N ILE A 185 10.02 14.03 -19.63
CA ILE A 185 9.41 12.71 -19.38
C ILE A 185 10.02 11.64 -20.27
N TYR A 186 10.19 11.94 -21.56
CA TYR A 186 10.78 11.01 -22.51
C TYR A 186 12.18 10.57 -22.05
N PHE A 187 13.05 11.53 -21.70
CA PHE A 187 14.39 11.21 -21.21
C PHE A 187 14.39 10.51 -19.85
N GLU A 188 13.49 10.87 -18.94
CA GLU A 188 13.32 10.20 -17.65
C GLU A 188 12.99 8.70 -17.85
N LEU A 189 12.07 8.39 -18.77
CA LEU A 189 11.63 7.03 -19.06
C LEU A 189 12.68 6.23 -19.86
N GLN A 190 13.33 6.84 -20.85
CA GLN A 190 14.30 6.17 -21.72
C GLN A 190 15.59 5.80 -20.97
N ARG A 191 15.95 6.56 -19.92
CA ARG A 191 17.18 6.33 -19.14
C ARG A 191 17.08 5.20 -18.10
N ARG A 192 15.92 4.53 -18.02
CA ARG A 192 15.75 3.38 -17.13
C ARG A 192 16.56 2.19 -17.64
N VAL A 193 17.41 1.64 -16.79
CA VAL A 193 18.23 0.47 -17.09
C VAL A 193 18.13 -0.50 -15.93
N TYR A 194 17.84 -1.75 -16.28
CA TYR A 194 17.82 -2.87 -15.36
C TYR A 194 18.97 -3.79 -15.72
N ARG A 195 19.84 -4.09 -14.77
CA ARG A 195 20.94 -5.05 -14.93
C ARG A 195 20.74 -6.22 -13.99
N LEU A 196 20.61 -7.41 -14.57
CA LEU A 196 20.51 -8.65 -13.85
C LEU A 196 21.91 -9.28 -13.78
N PHE A 197 22.45 -9.37 -12.57
CA PHE A 197 23.65 -10.16 -12.27
C PHE A 197 23.25 -11.52 -11.69
N ASP A 198 24.22 -12.41 -11.56
CA ASP A 198 24.00 -13.69 -10.90
C ASP A 198 23.53 -13.52 -9.46
N ASP A 199 24.13 -12.60 -8.71
CA ASP A 199 23.93 -12.46 -7.27
C ASP A 199 23.11 -11.22 -6.85
N ALA A 200 22.83 -10.28 -7.77
CA ALA A 200 22.04 -9.09 -7.48
C ALA A 200 21.33 -8.52 -8.72
N ILE A 201 20.34 -7.66 -8.48
CA ILE A 201 19.71 -6.81 -9.50
C ILE A 201 20.09 -5.36 -9.23
N GLU A 202 20.68 -4.72 -10.23
CA GLU A 202 20.97 -3.30 -10.20
C GLU A 202 19.95 -2.54 -11.07
N TYR A 203 19.41 -1.47 -10.51
CA TYR A 203 18.43 -0.62 -11.15
C TYR A 203 18.92 0.82 -11.20
N HIS A 204 18.84 1.44 -12.37
CA HIS A 204 19.10 2.87 -12.54
C HIS A 204 17.91 3.56 -13.18
N GLU A 205 17.53 4.70 -12.63
CA GLU A 205 16.59 5.60 -13.28
C GLU A 205 16.91 7.09 -13.11
N GLY A 206 16.26 7.87 -13.97
CA GLY A 206 16.04 9.29 -13.79
C GLY A 206 16.95 10.20 -14.60
N PHE A 207 16.40 11.38 -14.92
CA PHE A 207 17.08 12.44 -15.65
C PHE A 207 17.57 13.53 -14.70
N LEU A 208 16.65 14.16 -13.96
CA LEU A 208 16.96 15.20 -12.96
C LEU A 208 17.23 14.64 -11.56
N THR A 209 16.77 13.43 -11.27
CA THR A 209 17.08 12.78 -9.98
C THR A 209 17.65 11.44 -10.34
N LYS A 210 18.92 11.22 -10.06
CA LYS A 210 19.54 9.93 -10.34
C LYS A 210 19.22 8.99 -9.19
N VAL A 211 18.59 7.86 -9.50
CA VAL A 211 18.31 6.81 -8.52
C VAL A 211 19.09 5.58 -8.95
N THR A 212 19.82 4.99 -8.01
CA THR A 212 20.55 3.72 -8.19
C THR A 212 20.18 2.79 -7.05
N SER A 213 19.59 1.65 -7.38
CA SER A 213 19.12 0.69 -6.39
C SER A 213 19.76 -0.67 -6.62
N ILE A 214 20.09 -1.36 -5.53
CA ILE A 214 20.57 -2.75 -5.56
C ILE A 214 19.61 -3.60 -4.73
N ILE A 215 19.25 -4.75 -5.31
CA ILE A 215 18.41 -5.77 -4.69
C ILE A 215 19.20 -7.08 -4.70
N PRO A 216 19.57 -7.65 -3.54
CA PRO A 216 20.23 -8.95 -3.45
C PRO A 216 19.34 -10.07 -3.97
N MET A 217 19.91 -11.05 -4.68
CA MET A 217 19.16 -12.19 -5.23
C MET A 217 18.55 -13.06 -4.13
N GLU A 218 19.17 -13.12 -2.95
CA GLU A 218 18.70 -13.88 -1.78
C GLU A 218 17.34 -13.42 -1.28
N ASN A 219 17.00 -12.16 -1.55
CA ASN A 219 15.73 -11.59 -1.14
C ASN A 219 14.64 -11.76 -2.19
N LEU A 220 14.86 -12.39 -3.34
CA LEU A 220 13.84 -12.56 -4.37
C LEU A 220 13.11 -13.89 -4.19
N THR A 221 11.77 -13.84 -4.12
CA THR A 221 10.94 -15.04 -3.93
C THR A 221 10.39 -15.56 -5.25
N ASP A 222 9.70 -14.69 -5.99
CA ASP A 222 8.96 -15.07 -7.20
C ASP A 222 8.95 -13.93 -8.22
N SER A 223 8.85 -14.29 -9.51
CA SER A 223 8.56 -13.35 -10.59
C SER A 223 7.15 -13.55 -11.13
N THR A 224 6.47 -12.46 -11.50
CA THR A 224 5.11 -12.50 -12.10
C THR A 224 5.06 -11.61 -13.32
N VAL A 225 4.73 -12.20 -14.47
CA VAL A 225 4.53 -11.47 -15.72
C VAL A 225 3.07 -11.03 -15.87
N LYS A 226 2.86 -9.75 -16.16
CA LYS A 226 1.56 -9.18 -16.51
C LYS A 226 1.60 -8.64 -17.94
N GLN A 227 0.49 -8.82 -18.65
CA GLN A 227 0.31 -8.30 -19.99
C GLN A 227 -1.08 -7.69 -20.13
N GLY A 228 -1.16 -6.35 -20.22
CA GLY A 228 -2.40 -5.63 -20.48
C GLY A 228 -2.85 -5.73 -21.95
N PHE A 229 -4.04 -5.23 -22.28
CA PHE A 229 -4.54 -5.24 -23.67
C PHE A 229 -3.63 -4.48 -24.64
N ILE A 230 -3.24 -3.26 -24.26
CA ILE A 230 -2.31 -2.43 -25.05
C ILE A 230 -0.94 -3.09 -25.11
N SER A 231 -0.43 -3.60 -23.98
CA SER A 231 0.85 -4.29 -23.93
C SER A 231 0.87 -5.55 -24.82
N LYS A 232 -0.23 -6.31 -24.86
CA LYS A 232 -0.40 -7.48 -25.74
C LYS A 232 -0.37 -7.11 -27.22
N MET A 233 -1.00 -6.00 -27.61
CA MET A 233 -0.98 -5.52 -29.00
C MET A 233 0.43 -5.19 -29.48
N PHE A 234 1.30 -4.73 -28.58
CA PHE A 234 2.66 -4.29 -28.90
C PHE A 234 3.77 -5.27 -28.46
N GLY A 235 3.42 -6.48 -27.99
CA GLY A 235 4.41 -7.47 -27.51
C GLY A 235 5.21 -7.00 -26.29
N LEU A 236 4.59 -6.18 -25.43
CA LEU A 236 5.19 -5.61 -24.23
C LEU A 236 4.70 -6.36 -22.98
N TYR A 237 5.55 -6.45 -21.98
CA TYR A 237 5.32 -7.19 -20.74
C TYR A 237 5.73 -6.35 -19.53
N ASP A 238 5.02 -6.53 -18.44
CA ASP A 238 5.38 -5.99 -17.13
C ASP A 238 5.81 -7.15 -16.21
N VAL A 239 7.08 -7.20 -15.83
CA VAL A 239 7.59 -8.24 -14.93
C VAL A 239 7.63 -7.67 -13.51
N ASN A 240 6.91 -8.29 -12.58
CA ASN A 240 6.90 -7.90 -11.18
C ASN A 240 7.69 -8.91 -10.38
N LEU A 241 8.67 -8.46 -9.61
CA LEU A 241 9.40 -9.27 -8.65
C LEU A 241 8.83 -9.07 -7.25
N SER A 242 8.61 -10.18 -6.56
CA SER A 242 8.27 -10.21 -5.14
C SER A 242 9.54 -10.49 -4.33
N CYS A 243 9.79 -9.71 -3.28
CA CYS A 243 10.91 -9.97 -2.38
C CYS A 243 10.45 -10.66 -1.09
N GLN A 244 11.29 -11.51 -0.50
CA GLN A 244 11.02 -12.27 0.72
C GLN A 244 10.69 -11.34 1.88
N GLY A 245 9.46 -11.46 2.38
CA GLY A 245 8.94 -10.69 3.50
C GLY A 245 8.81 -9.19 3.24
N SER A 246 9.30 -8.64 2.13
CA SER A 246 9.25 -7.21 1.85
C SER A 246 7.91 -6.84 1.23
N ASN A 247 7.28 -5.82 1.79
CA ASN A 247 6.08 -5.20 1.26
C ASN A 247 6.32 -4.39 -0.02
N GLN A 248 7.32 -4.71 -0.83
CA GLN A 248 7.55 -4.00 -2.09
C GLN A 248 7.83 -4.94 -3.27
N ALA A 249 7.13 -4.69 -4.37
CA ALA A 249 7.41 -5.33 -5.66
C ALA A 249 8.21 -4.40 -6.57
N ILE A 250 9.24 -4.96 -7.22
CA ILE A 250 9.95 -4.28 -8.29
C ILE A 250 9.22 -4.58 -9.59
N SER A 251 8.59 -3.57 -10.18
CA SER A 251 7.95 -3.68 -11.48
C SER A 251 8.91 -3.23 -12.57
N PHE A 252 9.40 -4.18 -13.36
CA PHE A 252 9.95 -3.91 -14.66
C PHE A 252 8.81 -3.62 -15.64
N LEU A 253 8.77 -2.43 -16.20
CA LEU A 253 7.64 -1.98 -17.01
C LEU A 253 7.98 -1.97 -18.50
N ASN A 254 7.01 -2.40 -19.30
CA ASN A 254 7.03 -2.33 -20.76
C ASN A 254 8.31 -2.89 -21.41
N ILE A 255 8.69 -4.09 -20.99
CA ILE A 255 9.81 -4.84 -21.54
C ILE A 255 9.34 -5.66 -22.75
N ALA A 256 10.12 -5.69 -23.83
CA ALA A 256 9.81 -6.49 -25.02
C ALA A 256 10.03 -8.00 -24.76
N ASN A 257 11.07 -8.37 -24.00
CA ASN A 257 11.45 -9.76 -23.69
C ASN A 257 11.03 -10.20 -22.28
N GLY A 258 9.83 -9.85 -21.82
CA GLY A 258 9.42 -10.10 -20.43
C GLY A 258 9.33 -11.58 -20.03
N GLU A 259 8.96 -12.46 -20.96
CA GLU A 259 8.92 -13.91 -20.72
C GLU A 259 10.32 -14.47 -20.48
N LEU A 260 11.29 -14.15 -21.35
CA LEU A 260 12.69 -14.55 -21.20
C LEU A 260 13.31 -14.01 -19.90
N LEU A 261 13.01 -12.76 -19.56
CA LEU A 261 13.47 -12.15 -18.31
C LEU A 261 12.91 -12.91 -17.09
N SER A 262 11.61 -13.25 -17.09
CA SER A 262 10.97 -14.00 -16.01
C SER A 262 11.54 -15.42 -15.89
N GLU A 263 11.74 -16.13 -17.00
CA GLU A 263 12.37 -17.45 -16.98
C GLU A 263 13.81 -17.41 -16.45
N ASN A 264 14.58 -16.40 -16.83
CA ASN A 264 15.93 -16.21 -16.32
C ASN A 264 15.92 -15.92 -14.82
N LEU A 265 15.05 -15.04 -14.36
CA LEU A 265 14.87 -14.73 -12.94
C LEU A 265 14.48 -15.97 -12.14
N ASP A 266 13.46 -16.71 -12.57
CA ASP A 266 13.00 -17.92 -11.88
C ASP A 266 14.09 -19.00 -11.83
N ARG A 267 14.88 -19.16 -12.91
CA ARG A 267 16.01 -20.09 -12.93
C ARG A 267 17.08 -19.68 -11.93
N HIS A 268 17.44 -18.40 -11.88
CA HIS A 268 18.48 -17.92 -10.97
C HIS A 268 18.03 -17.92 -9.52
N ILE A 269 16.79 -17.53 -9.22
CA ILE A 269 16.19 -17.65 -7.88
C ILE A 269 16.24 -19.11 -7.39
N LYS A 270 15.87 -20.08 -8.24
CA LYS A 270 15.95 -21.51 -7.90
C LYS A 270 17.37 -22.01 -7.69
N LEU A 271 18.31 -21.63 -8.58
CA LEU A 271 19.72 -22.01 -8.45
C LEU A 271 20.36 -21.45 -7.19
N PHE A 272 20.04 -20.21 -6.81
CA PHE A 272 20.50 -19.60 -5.56
C PHE A 272 19.86 -20.27 -4.35
N SER A 273 18.55 -20.48 -4.35
CA SER A 273 17.84 -21.19 -3.27
C SER A 273 18.39 -22.60 -3.05
N ALA A 274 18.85 -23.28 -4.10
CA ALA A 274 19.51 -24.58 -4.02
C ALA A 274 20.94 -24.50 -3.44
N ARG A 275 21.76 -23.54 -3.89
CA ARG A 275 23.13 -23.33 -3.37
C ARG A 275 23.15 -22.93 -1.90
N THR A 276 22.21 -22.09 -1.46
CA THR A 276 22.11 -21.68 -0.05
C THR A 276 21.74 -22.86 0.86
N LYS A 277 21.01 -23.87 0.36
CA LYS A 277 20.73 -25.10 1.10
C LYS A 277 21.94 -26.04 1.22
N GLU A 278 22.83 -26.05 0.23
CA GLU A 278 24.05 -26.87 0.24
C GLU A 278 25.22 -26.24 1.01
N GLN A 279 25.22 -24.91 1.21
CA GLN A 279 26.28 -24.17 1.87
C GLN A 279 26.07 -23.93 3.38
N VAL A 280 25.10 -24.57 4.02
CA VAL A 280 25.05 -24.64 5.49
C VAL A 280 25.90 -25.85 5.92
N PRO A 281 27.15 -25.66 6.39
CA PRO A 281 27.85 -26.76 7.02
C PRO A 281 27.11 -27.09 8.32
N GLU A 282 26.99 -28.38 8.60
CA GLU A 282 26.36 -29.00 9.77
C GLU A 282 26.96 -28.59 11.14
N GLN A 283 27.77 -27.53 11.19
CA GLN A 283 28.51 -27.07 12.37
C GLN A 283 27.95 -25.76 12.96
N THR A 284 27.26 -24.91 12.19
CA THR A 284 26.67 -23.66 12.74
C THR A 284 25.38 -23.90 13.52
N ALA A 285 24.79 -25.09 13.41
CA ALA A 285 23.68 -25.52 14.25
C ALA A 285 24.09 -25.78 15.71
N ASN A 286 25.37 -26.06 15.99
CA ASN A 286 25.82 -26.38 17.35
C ASN A 286 26.37 -25.17 18.14
N GLU A 287 26.78 -24.09 17.47
CA GLU A 287 27.32 -22.92 18.17
C GLU A 287 26.26 -21.88 18.56
N LEU A 288 25.14 -21.79 17.83
CA LEU A 288 24.01 -20.92 18.22
C LEU A 288 23.20 -21.50 19.41
N HIS A 289 23.35 -22.79 19.72
CA HIS A 289 22.76 -23.44 20.90
C HIS A 289 23.62 -23.34 22.17
N THR A 290 24.90 -22.91 22.06
CA THR A 290 25.81 -22.89 23.22
C THR A 290 25.93 -21.50 23.88
N ALA A 291 25.66 -20.41 23.16
CA ALA A 291 25.69 -19.06 23.75
C ALA A 291 24.41 -18.64 24.49
N SER A 292 23.30 -19.37 24.31
CA SER A 292 22.02 -19.14 24.99
C SER A 292 21.75 -20.08 26.19
N SER A 293 22.72 -20.96 26.52
CA SER A 293 22.53 -22.01 27.54
C SER A 293 23.28 -21.77 28.87
N GLN A 294 23.76 -20.55 29.14
CA GLN A 294 24.30 -20.16 30.45
C GLN A 294 23.48 -19.04 31.11
N ALA A 295 22.16 -19.24 31.22
CA ALA A 295 21.38 -18.77 32.35
C ALA A 295 20.10 -19.61 32.42
N ILE A 296 19.82 -20.14 33.60
CA ILE A 296 18.65 -20.96 33.98
C ILE A 296 18.85 -22.47 33.74
N SER A 297 19.51 -23.08 34.73
CA SER A 297 19.48 -24.52 34.98
C SER A 297 18.13 -24.92 35.57
N GLY A 298 17.45 -25.87 34.93
CA GLY A 298 16.20 -26.46 35.42
C GLY A 298 15.68 -27.54 34.47
N THR A 299 16.28 -28.74 34.57
CA THR A 299 15.82 -30.06 34.09
C THR A 299 14.61 -30.14 33.13
N ALA A 300 14.88 -30.41 31.85
CA ALA A 300 14.08 -31.31 31.00
C ALA A 300 14.91 -31.78 29.79
N GLN A 301 14.91 -33.09 29.52
CA GLN A 301 15.59 -33.70 28.37
C GLN A 301 15.01 -33.23 27.02
N PRO A 302 15.82 -33.21 25.94
CA PRO A 302 15.35 -32.83 24.62
C PRO A 302 14.56 -33.98 23.99
N GLN A 303 13.24 -33.81 23.88
CA GLN A 303 12.45 -34.53 22.90
C GLN A 303 12.45 -33.71 21.62
N THR A 304 13.05 -34.23 20.56
CA THR A 304 12.54 -34.04 19.21
C THR A 304 11.06 -34.41 19.18
N PRO A 305 10.21 -33.55 18.62
CA PRO A 305 9.24 -34.04 17.68
C PRO A 305 9.50 -33.38 16.34
N ALA A 306 9.66 -34.20 15.32
CA ALA A 306 9.12 -33.88 14.01
C ALA A 306 7.82 -33.12 14.24
N SER A 307 7.72 -31.87 13.79
CA SER A 307 6.53 -31.04 13.98
C SER A 307 5.35 -31.81 13.39
N ALA A 308 4.67 -32.54 14.26
CA ALA A 308 3.36 -33.07 14.02
C ALA A 308 2.53 -31.81 13.87
N LYS A 309 2.40 -31.36 12.63
CA LYS A 309 1.33 -30.47 12.17
C LYS A 309 0.11 -30.95 12.94
N LYS A 310 -0.35 -30.17 13.93
CA LYS A 310 -1.61 -30.44 14.63
C LYS A 310 -2.58 -30.72 13.48
N LEU A 311 -3.19 -31.90 13.44
CA LEU A 311 -4.09 -32.30 12.36
C LEU A 311 -5.26 -31.32 12.39
N ILE A 312 -5.09 -30.17 11.73
CA ILE A 312 -6.14 -29.22 11.45
C ILE A 312 -7.07 -29.98 10.52
N ASP A 313 -8.24 -30.35 11.03
CA ASP A 313 -9.24 -31.10 10.28
C ASP A 313 -9.87 -30.17 9.24
N TYR A 314 -9.29 -30.16 8.06
CA TYR A 314 -9.85 -29.43 6.93
C TYR A 314 -11.04 -30.22 6.37
N ASP A 315 -12.26 -29.65 6.39
CA ASP A 315 -13.41 -30.26 5.71
C ASP A 315 -13.18 -30.27 4.18
N ARG A 316 -12.78 -31.42 3.64
CA ARG A 316 -12.50 -31.60 2.21
C ARG A 316 -13.71 -32.04 1.38
N THR A 317 -14.89 -32.23 1.99
CA THR A 317 -16.00 -32.98 1.37
C THR A 317 -17.03 -32.11 0.63
N SER A 318 -17.19 -30.85 1.03
CA SER A 318 -18.20 -29.93 0.47
C SER A 318 -17.65 -29.08 -0.68
N THR A 319 -18.41 -28.98 -1.79
CA THR A 319 -18.10 -28.10 -2.94
C THR A 319 -19.23 -27.10 -3.18
N LEU A 320 -18.91 -25.82 -3.38
CA LEU A 320 -19.90 -24.77 -3.61
C LEU A 320 -19.53 -23.94 -4.83
N GLU A 321 -20.44 -23.83 -5.80
CA GLU A 321 -20.31 -22.90 -6.92
C GLU A 321 -21.11 -21.62 -6.63
N LEU A 322 -20.42 -20.48 -6.68
CA LEU A 322 -21.00 -19.17 -6.41
C LEU A 322 -20.89 -18.29 -7.66
N LYS A 323 -21.92 -17.47 -7.87
CA LYS A 323 -21.95 -16.43 -8.92
C LYS A 323 -22.21 -15.07 -8.30
N MET A 324 -21.85 -14.02 -9.02
CA MET A 324 -22.16 -12.66 -8.61
C MET A 324 -23.67 -12.42 -8.66
N ASP A 325 -24.23 -11.89 -7.58
CA ASP A 325 -25.63 -11.46 -7.55
C ASP A 325 -25.85 -10.26 -8.45
N ALA A 326 -26.85 -10.35 -9.34
CA ALA A 326 -27.13 -9.31 -10.31
C ALA A 326 -27.63 -8.02 -9.63
N LEU A 327 -28.59 -8.13 -8.71
CA LEU A 327 -29.23 -6.97 -8.07
C LEU A 327 -28.20 -6.12 -7.34
N LYS A 328 -27.32 -6.75 -6.54
CA LYS A 328 -26.26 -6.03 -5.82
C LYS A 328 -25.26 -5.37 -6.77
N SER A 329 -24.92 -6.04 -7.87
CA SER A 329 -23.93 -5.57 -8.84
C SER A 329 -24.37 -4.32 -9.62
N TRP A 330 -25.68 -4.06 -9.71
CA TRP A 330 -26.24 -2.86 -10.35
C TRP A 330 -26.33 -1.63 -9.44
N ILE A 331 -26.33 -1.79 -8.11
CA ILE A 331 -26.50 -0.68 -7.15
C ILE A 331 -25.50 0.48 -7.36
N PRO A 332 -24.20 0.25 -7.60
CA PRO A 332 -23.25 1.34 -7.85
C PRO A 332 -23.64 2.21 -9.05
N ILE A 333 -24.23 1.62 -10.09
CA ILE A 333 -24.70 2.37 -11.26
C ILE A 333 -25.90 3.23 -10.89
N ILE A 334 -26.84 2.70 -10.11
CA ILE A 334 -28.03 3.45 -9.68
C ILE A 334 -27.61 4.69 -8.87
N VAL A 335 -26.66 4.53 -7.94
CA VAL A 335 -26.12 5.65 -7.15
C VAL A 335 -25.38 6.65 -8.05
N LEU A 336 -24.61 6.18 -9.02
CA LEU A 336 -23.90 7.02 -9.98
C LEU A 336 -24.87 7.82 -10.86
N VAL A 337 -25.95 7.20 -11.34
CA VAL A 337 -27.00 7.86 -12.12
C VAL A 337 -27.67 8.94 -11.29
N LEU A 338 -28.02 8.64 -10.03
CA LEU A 338 -28.59 9.64 -9.13
C LEU A 338 -27.64 10.81 -8.91
N PHE A 339 -26.35 10.54 -8.71
CA PHE A 339 -25.32 11.56 -8.56
C PHE A 339 -25.20 12.45 -9.81
N PHE A 340 -25.23 11.87 -11.01
CA PHE A 340 -25.21 12.64 -12.25
C PHE A 340 -26.47 13.48 -12.44
N ILE A 341 -27.66 12.93 -12.14
CA ILE A 341 -28.92 13.70 -12.19
C ILE A 341 -28.82 14.93 -11.29
N VAL A 342 -28.42 14.73 -10.03
CA VAL A 342 -28.26 15.84 -9.07
C VAL A 342 -27.22 16.84 -9.58
N SER A 343 -26.07 16.38 -10.07
CA SER A 343 -25.00 17.25 -10.56
C SER A 343 -25.40 18.07 -11.79
N ILE A 344 -26.15 17.47 -12.74
CA ILE A 344 -26.60 18.13 -13.97
C ILE A 344 -27.58 19.26 -13.66
N VAL A 345 -28.44 19.10 -12.64
CA VAL A 345 -29.42 20.13 -12.24
C VAL A 345 -28.72 21.42 -11.80
N PHE A 346 -27.51 21.34 -11.24
CA PHE A 346 -26.74 22.51 -10.81
C PHE A 346 -25.89 23.15 -11.93
N LEU A 347 -25.87 22.59 -13.14
CA LEU A 347 -25.12 23.16 -14.27
C LEU A 347 -25.94 24.19 -15.06
N PRO A 348 -25.28 25.19 -15.70
CA PRO A 348 -25.94 26.12 -16.62
C PRO A 348 -26.60 25.41 -17.80
N ARG A 349 -27.75 25.90 -18.29
CA ARG A 349 -28.54 25.27 -19.37
C ARG A 349 -27.71 24.90 -20.61
N ALA A 350 -26.75 25.74 -21.01
CA ALA A 350 -25.88 25.47 -22.16
C ALA A 350 -24.97 24.24 -21.97
N ALA A 351 -24.59 23.92 -20.73
CA ALA A 351 -23.72 22.79 -20.38
C ALA A 351 -24.49 21.51 -20.03
N GLN A 352 -25.78 21.60 -19.71
CA GLN A 352 -26.60 20.46 -19.28
C GLN A 352 -26.69 19.35 -20.33
N ILE A 353 -26.86 19.70 -21.61
CA ILE A 353 -27.00 18.72 -22.71
C ILE A 353 -25.70 17.94 -22.90
N ILE A 354 -24.56 18.64 -22.90
CA ILE A 354 -23.25 18.02 -23.07
C ILE A 354 -22.93 17.13 -21.86
N ALA A 355 -23.15 17.64 -20.64
CA ALA A 355 -22.93 16.88 -19.41
C ALA A 355 -23.82 15.63 -19.33
N ALA A 356 -25.09 15.73 -19.75
CA ALA A 356 -26.01 14.59 -19.83
C ALA A 356 -25.52 13.54 -20.83
N PHE A 357 -25.07 13.96 -22.02
CA PHE A 357 -24.55 13.05 -23.03
C PHE A 357 -23.26 12.33 -22.56
N CYS A 358 -22.31 13.07 -21.98
CA CYS A 358 -21.09 12.48 -21.42
C CYS A 358 -21.41 11.52 -20.27
N SER A 359 -22.31 11.89 -19.37
CA SER A 359 -22.74 11.04 -18.24
C SER A 359 -23.42 9.77 -18.74
N PHE A 360 -24.24 9.86 -19.80
CA PHE A 360 -24.88 8.72 -20.44
C PHE A 360 -23.86 7.74 -21.01
N ILE A 361 -22.86 8.23 -21.76
CA ILE A 361 -21.78 7.38 -22.29
C ILE A 361 -21.06 6.65 -21.16
N VAL A 362 -20.69 7.35 -20.08
CA VAL A 362 -20.02 6.74 -18.92
C VAL A 362 -20.88 5.65 -18.29
N VAL A 363 -22.18 5.91 -18.07
CA VAL A 363 -23.13 4.95 -17.50
C VAL A 363 -23.28 3.73 -18.42
N CYS A 364 -23.39 3.92 -19.74
CA CYS A 364 -23.49 2.83 -20.71
C CYS A 364 -22.24 1.94 -20.69
N VAL A 365 -21.05 2.54 -20.76
CA VAL A 365 -19.77 1.81 -20.73
C VAL A 365 -19.63 1.01 -19.43
N MET A 366 -19.95 1.61 -18.29
CA MET A 366 -19.92 0.93 -16.98
C MET A 366 -20.95 -0.20 -16.87
N SER A 367 -22.15 0.00 -17.44
CA SER A 367 -23.21 -1.01 -17.47
C SER A 367 -22.79 -2.25 -18.26
N VAL A 368 -22.22 -2.05 -19.44
CA VAL A 368 -21.66 -3.15 -20.26
C VAL A 368 -20.59 -3.91 -19.49
N PHE A 369 -19.68 -3.20 -18.81
CA PHE A 369 -18.63 -3.84 -18.01
C PHE A 369 -19.19 -4.68 -16.85
N ILE A 370 -20.22 -4.19 -16.16
CA ILE A 370 -20.88 -4.92 -15.06
C ILE A 370 -21.61 -6.16 -15.58
N ILE A 371 -22.34 -6.05 -16.71
CA ILE A 371 -23.00 -7.19 -17.36
C ILE A 371 -21.99 -8.29 -17.69
N ILE A 372 -20.85 -7.92 -18.28
CA ILE A 372 -19.77 -8.85 -18.62
C ILE A 372 -19.25 -9.53 -17.34
N ARG A 373 -19.00 -8.78 -16.27
CA ARG A 373 -18.49 -9.34 -15.00
C ARG A 373 -19.46 -10.31 -14.36
N ILE A 374 -20.75 -9.98 -14.28
CA ILE A 374 -21.77 -10.88 -13.73
C ILE A 374 -21.84 -12.17 -14.55
N SER A 375 -21.80 -12.06 -15.88
CA SER A 375 -22.00 -13.20 -16.78
C SER A 375 -20.77 -14.11 -16.89
N LYS A 376 -19.56 -13.55 -16.76
CA LYS A 376 -18.30 -14.24 -17.07
C LYS A 376 -17.43 -14.54 -15.86
N THR A 377 -17.83 -14.14 -14.64
CA THR A 377 -17.12 -14.47 -13.40
C THR A 377 -17.80 -15.63 -12.68
N ILE A 378 -17.04 -16.68 -12.39
CA ILE A 378 -17.49 -17.86 -11.64
C ILE A 378 -16.54 -18.06 -10.46
N TYR A 379 -17.09 -18.33 -9.29
CA TYR A 379 -16.34 -18.68 -8.09
C TYR A 379 -16.62 -20.14 -7.73
N LYS A 380 -15.57 -20.91 -7.42
CA LYS A 380 -15.69 -22.30 -7.00
C LYS A 380 -14.94 -22.51 -5.69
N ILE A 381 -15.63 -23.04 -4.69
CA ILE A 381 -15.03 -23.50 -3.44
C ILE A 381 -14.94 -25.02 -3.57
N LYS A 382 -13.73 -25.54 -3.75
CA LYS A 382 -13.43 -26.97 -3.85
C LYS A 382 -13.13 -27.55 -2.46
N GLY A 383 -12.86 -28.85 -2.39
CA GLY A 383 -12.43 -29.51 -1.15
C GLY A 383 -11.14 -28.92 -0.58
N SER A 384 -10.15 -28.66 -1.43
CA SER A 384 -8.78 -28.24 -1.02
C SER A 384 -8.38 -26.82 -1.45
N SER A 385 -9.21 -26.14 -2.24
CA SER A 385 -8.89 -24.82 -2.78
C SER A 385 -10.13 -23.95 -3.03
N VAL A 386 -9.89 -22.65 -3.19
CA VAL A 386 -10.86 -21.66 -3.65
C VAL A 386 -10.38 -21.06 -4.96
N GLU A 387 -11.26 -21.02 -5.96
CA GLU A 387 -10.96 -20.59 -7.31
C GLU A 387 -11.89 -19.45 -7.74
N LYS A 388 -11.31 -18.45 -8.40
CA LYS A 388 -12.01 -17.41 -9.14
C LYS A 388 -11.60 -17.49 -10.60
N THR A 389 -12.57 -17.68 -11.49
CA THR A 389 -12.34 -17.70 -12.94
C THR A 389 -13.16 -16.60 -13.62
N PHE A 390 -12.48 -15.78 -14.42
CA PHE A 390 -13.09 -14.80 -15.31
C PHE A 390 -12.75 -15.16 -16.77
N CYS A 391 -13.77 -15.33 -17.61
CA CYS A 391 -13.59 -15.77 -18.99
C CYS A 391 -14.35 -14.88 -19.97
N PHE A 392 -13.68 -13.87 -20.52
CA PHE A 392 -14.22 -13.03 -21.59
C PHE A 392 -13.24 -12.96 -22.78
N LEU A 393 -12.67 -11.80 -23.13
CA LEU A 393 -11.61 -11.69 -24.15
C LEU A 393 -10.30 -12.38 -23.73
N SER A 394 -10.07 -12.48 -22.44
CA SER A 394 -8.98 -13.24 -21.85
C SER A 394 -9.54 -14.10 -20.73
N ARG A 395 -8.85 -15.23 -20.49
CA ARG A 395 -9.13 -16.09 -19.36
C ARG A 395 -8.13 -15.75 -18.25
N SER A 396 -8.63 -15.38 -17.08
CA SER A 396 -7.83 -15.32 -15.86
C SER A 396 -8.43 -16.23 -14.80
N THR A 397 -7.59 -17.08 -14.24
CA THR A 397 -7.95 -17.99 -13.15
C THR A 397 -6.99 -17.71 -12.00
N THR A 398 -7.54 -17.50 -10.82
CA THR A 398 -6.78 -17.34 -9.57
C THR A 398 -7.29 -18.38 -8.60
N GLU A 399 -6.39 -19.21 -8.07
CA GLU A 399 -6.72 -20.32 -7.18
C GLU A 399 -5.78 -20.32 -5.99
N PHE A 400 -6.34 -20.37 -4.78
CA PHE A 400 -5.60 -20.51 -3.52
C PHE A 400 -5.96 -21.83 -2.86
N THR A 401 -4.95 -22.55 -2.38
CA THR A 401 -5.16 -23.73 -1.53
C THR A 401 -5.43 -23.29 -0.10
N PHE A 402 -6.32 -23.98 0.61
CA PHE A 402 -6.69 -23.59 1.98
C PHE A 402 -5.50 -23.58 2.94
N GLU A 403 -4.51 -24.43 2.73
CA GLU A 403 -3.27 -24.47 3.54
C GLU A 403 -2.40 -23.22 3.40
N LYS A 404 -2.58 -22.42 2.34
CA LYS A 404 -1.82 -21.18 2.13
C LYS A 404 -2.61 -19.94 2.56
N ILE A 405 -3.88 -20.09 2.93
CA ILE A 405 -4.75 -19.00 3.32
C ILE A 405 -4.47 -18.64 4.78
N THR A 406 -4.09 -17.39 4.99
CA THR A 406 -3.68 -16.86 6.31
C THR A 406 -4.81 -16.15 7.03
N ALA A 407 -5.71 -15.54 6.27
CA ALA A 407 -6.86 -14.85 6.81
C ALA A 407 -8.04 -14.86 5.86
N VAL A 408 -9.23 -14.84 6.47
CA VAL A 408 -10.51 -14.73 5.78
C VAL A 408 -11.24 -13.52 6.31
N THR A 409 -11.65 -12.62 5.40
CA THR A 409 -12.47 -11.46 5.73
C THR A 409 -13.84 -11.58 5.07
N PHE A 410 -14.89 -11.57 5.88
CA PHE A 410 -16.27 -11.39 5.43
C PHE A 410 -16.63 -9.91 5.53
N LYS A 411 -16.88 -9.28 4.39
CA LYS A 411 -17.32 -7.89 4.30
C LYS A 411 -18.80 -7.82 3.95
N GLN A 412 -19.54 -7.01 4.71
CA GLN A 412 -20.94 -6.72 4.47
C GLN A 412 -21.21 -5.22 4.64
N SER A 413 -21.48 -4.52 3.53
CA SER A 413 -21.97 -3.14 3.53
C SER A 413 -23.45 -3.05 3.91
N ILE A 414 -23.91 -1.85 4.29
CA ILE A 414 -25.35 -1.57 4.48
C ILE A 414 -26.16 -2.03 3.26
N LEU A 415 -25.64 -1.77 2.06
CA LEU A 415 -26.27 -2.20 0.81
C LEU A 415 -26.20 -3.73 0.61
N ASP A 416 -25.17 -4.39 1.14
CA ASP A 416 -25.07 -5.86 1.13
C ASP A 416 -26.07 -6.50 2.10
N GLN A 417 -26.36 -5.84 3.22
CA GLN A 417 -27.38 -6.28 4.19
C GLN A 417 -28.77 -6.29 3.56
N ILE A 418 -29.12 -5.24 2.79
CA ILE A 418 -30.39 -5.16 2.05
C ILE A 418 -30.46 -6.25 0.97
N ALA A 419 -29.37 -6.44 0.21
CA ALA A 419 -29.31 -7.43 -0.86
C ALA A 419 -29.02 -8.88 -0.37
N LYS A 420 -28.81 -9.08 0.94
CA LYS A 420 -28.36 -10.36 1.54
C LYS A 420 -27.13 -10.97 0.85
N THR A 421 -26.18 -10.11 0.48
CA THR A 421 -24.92 -10.50 -0.16
C THR A 421 -23.74 -10.28 0.78
N HIS A 422 -22.59 -10.86 0.44
CA HIS A 422 -21.33 -10.65 1.14
C HIS A 422 -20.20 -10.57 0.11
N ALA A 423 -19.11 -9.92 0.48
CA ALA A 423 -17.83 -10.09 -0.19
C ALA A 423 -16.89 -10.89 0.71
N ILE A 424 -16.31 -11.97 0.18
CA ILE A 424 -15.38 -12.84 0.91
C ILE A 424 -13.99 -12.59 0.33
N ILE A 425 -13.04 -12.27 1.21
CA ILE A 425 -11.68 -11.90 0.84
C ILE A 425 -10.75 -12.93 1.50
N PHE A 426 -10.02 -13.67 0.67
CA PHE A 426 -9.00 -14.62 1.11
C PHE A 426 -7.61 -14.01 0.94
N TRP A 427 -6.85 -14.01 2.02
CA TRP A 427 -5.45 -13.61 2.07
C TRP A 427 -4.58 -14.85 2.06
N SER A 428 -3.49 -14.85 1.31
CA SER A 428 -2.62 -16.03 1.14
C SER A 428 -1.14 -15.64 1.20
N ILE A 429 -0.32 -16.51 1.78
CA ILE A 429 1.14 -16.36 1.76
C ILE A 429 1.64 -16.41 0.32
N GLY A 430 2.52 -15.47 -0.05
CA GLY A 430 3.16 -15.39 -1.37
C GLY A 430 2.24 -14.94 -2.51
N ALA A 431 0.97 -14.61 -2.23
CA ALA A 431 0.08 -14.06 -3.24
C ALA A 431 0.24 -12.53 -3.34
N SER A 432 0.22 -11.99 -4.55
CA SER A 432 0.32 -10.55 -4.76
C SER A 432 -1.00 -9.79 -4.67
N GLN A 433 -2.14 -10.48 -4.67
CA GLN A 433 -3.47 -9.88 -4.50
C GLN A 433 -4.37 -10.87 -3.76
N PRO A 434 -5.31 -10.40 -2.93
CA PRO A 434 -6.25 -11.28 -2.26
C PRO A 434 -7.26 -11.83 -3.28
N LEU A 435 -7.73 -13.05 -3.04
CA LEU A 435 -8.78 -13.65 -3.84
C LEU A 435 -10.12 -13.18 -3.29
N ILE A 436 -10.82 -12.35 -4.08
CA ILE A 436 -12.08 -11.72 -3.67
C ILE A 436 -13.27 -12.32 -4.43
N LEU A 437 -14.19 -12.92 -3.66
CA LEU A 437 -15.52 -13.32 -4.10
C LEU A 437 -16.46 -12.14 -3.87
N GLN A 438 -16.91 -11.51 -4.96
CA GLN A 438 -17.73 -10.29 -4.88
C GLN A 438 -19.22 -10.61 -5.02
N ASN A 439 -20.04 -9.93 -4.21
CA ASN A 439 -21.50 -9.95 -4.28
C ASN A 439 -22.09 -11.37 -4.25
N VAL A 440 -21.56 -12.25 -3.41
CA VAL A 440 -22.04 -13.63 -3.31
C VAL A 440 -23.12 -13.74 -2.23
N ARG A 441 -24.14 -14.56 -2.47
CA ARG A 441 -25.12 -14.92 -1.43
C ARG A 441 -24.59 -16.12 -0.66
N ILE A 442 -24.40 -15.95 0.64
CA ILE A 442 -23.96 -16.99 1.55
C ILE A 442 -24.84 -16.98 2.78
N THR A 443 -25.14 -18.17 3.30
CA THR A 443 -25.81 -18.37 4.58
C THR A 443 -24.80 -18.41 5.72
N ASP A 444 -25.25 -18.34 6.96
CA ASP A 444 -24.34 -18.48 8.11
C ASP A 444 -23.76 -19.90 8.23
N SER A 445 -24.41 -20.91 7.65
CA SER A 445 -23.85 -22.26 7.51
C SER A 445 -22.66 -22.27 6.55
N ASP A 446 -22.75 -21.54 5.44
CA ASP A 446 -21.65 -21.44 4.46
C ASP A 446 -20.45 -20.70 5.04
N LYS A 447 -20.67 -19.67 5.87
CA LYS A 447 -19.58 -18.97 6.58
C LYS A 447 -18.79 -19.92 7.47
N LYS A 448 -19.50 -20.74 8.27
CA LYS A 448 -18.85 -21.73 9.15
C LYS A 448 -18.09 -22.79 8.35
N MET A 449 -18.66 -23.25 7.24
CA MET A 449 -17.98 -24.20 6.34
C MET A 449 -16.70 -23.60 5.74
N ILE A 450 -16.72 -22.33 5.31
CA ILE A 450 -15.54 -21.64 4.80
C ILE A 450 -14.48 -21.45 5.89
N MET A 451 -14.89 -21.07 7.10
CA MET A 451 -13.98 -20.93 8.24
C MET A 451 -13.34 -22.28 8.59
N ALA A 452 -14.13 -23.34 8.71
CA ALA A 452 -13.63 -24.69 8.98
C ALA A 452 -12.65 -25.18 7.90
N LYS A 453 -12.95 -24.90 6.62
CA LYS A 453 -12.02 -25.18 5.50
C LYS A 453 -10.70 -24.43 5.58
N CYS A 454 -10.64 -23.29 6.26
CA CYS A 454 -9.40 -22.55 6.51
C CYS A 454 -8.74 -22.97 7.84
N GLY A 455 -9.22 -24.02 8.50
CA GLY A 455 -8.74 -24.46 9.81
C GLY A 455 -9.31 -23.71 11.01
N ILE A 456 -10.21 -22.75 10.78
CA ILE A 456 -10.79 -21.90 11.81
C ILE A 456 -12.07 -22.56 12.36
N HIS A 457 -11.98 -23.08 13.58
CA HIS A 457 -13.08 -23.78 14.22
C HIS A 457 -13.76 -22.90 15.29
N ASP A 458 -15.06 -22.67 15.12
CA ASP A 458 -15.91 -21.98 16.11
C ASP A 458 -16.29 -22.94 17.24
N LYS A 459 -15.31 -23.39 18.04
CA LYS A 459 -15.60 -24.14 19.27
C LYS A 459 -16.12 -23.17 20.32
N LYS A 460 -17.45 -23.09 20.43
CA LYS A 460 -18.21 -22.27 21.39
C LYS A 460 -17.86 -22.42 22.89
N LYS A 461 -16.83 -23.18 23.28
CA LYS A 461 -16.72 -23.73 24.64
C LYS A 461 -15.70 -23.10 25.59
N ASN A 462 -14.65 -22.42 25.13
CA ASN A 462 -13.63 -21.87 26.04
C ASN A 462 -13.35 -20.38 25.78
N GLU A 463 -12.85 -19.72 26.82
CA GLU A 463 -12.98 -18.30 27.14
C GLU A 463 -12.56 -17.35 26.01
N VAL A 464 -13.56 -16.61 25.49
CA VAL A 464 -13.31 -15.49 24.59
C VAL A 464 -12.82 -14.31 25.43
N HIS A 465 -11.50 -14.07 25.45
CA HIS A 465 -11.01 -12.76 25.88
C HIS A 465 -11.51 -11.72 24.87
N LEU A 466 -12.44 -10.88 25.31
CA LEU A 466 -13.02 -9.82 24.50
C LEU A 466 -12.33 -8.50 24.87
N ILE A 467 -11.63 -7.91 23.90
CA ILE A 467 -11.10 -6.56 24.04
C ILE A 467 -12.02 -5.63 23.24
N ALA A 468 -12.78 -4.82 23.96
CA ALA A 468 -13.63 -3.78 23.40
C ALA A 468 -12.87 -2.44 23.37
N ALA A 469 -13.12 -1.61 22.35
CA ALA A 469 -12.44 -0.34 22.24
C ALA A 469 -13.00 0.66 23.26
N ASP A 470 -12.16 1.20 24.13
CA ASP A 470 -12.55 2.24 25.09
C ASP A 470 -12.31 3.63 24.49
N PHE A 471 -13.24 4.05 23.64
CA PHE A 471 -13.18 5.34 22.97
C PHE A 471 -13.71 6.48 23.86
N SER A 472 -12.84 7.45 24.15
CA SER A 472 -13.20 8.68 24.86
C SER A 472 -12.78 9.94 24.09
N PHE A 473 -13.42 11.07 24.39
CA PHE A 473 -13.10 12.37 23.78
C PHE A 473 -11.63 12.76 23.95
N ALA A 474 -11.10 12.60 25.16
CA ALA A 474 -9.68 12.86 25.44
C ALA A 474 -8.76 11.96 24.60
N SER A 475 -9.08 10.67 24.51
CA SER A 475 -8.30 9.73 23.70
C SER A 475 -8.32 10.06 22.21
N MET A 476 -9.43 10.60 21.68
CA MET A 476 -9.52 11.03 20.29
C MET A 476 -8.57 12.19 19.99
N ILE A 477 -8.51 13.18 20.90
CA ILE A 477 -7.62 14.34 20.79
C ILE A 477 -6.16 13.89 20.87
N CYS A 478 -5.81 13.10 21.88
CA CYS A 478 -4.44 12.61 22.06
C CYS A 478 -3.98 11.75 20.88
N ALA A 479 -4.84 10.88 20.33
CA ALA A 479 -4.52 10.04 19.19
C ALA A 479 -4.28 10.82 17.88
N ASN A 480 -4.84 12.03 17.75
CA ASN A 480 -4.78 12.82 16.52
C ASN A 480 -4.22 14.24 16.74
N LEU A 481 -3.37 14.40 17.75
CA LEU A 481 -2.87 15.70 18.22
C LEU A 481 -2.26 16.54 17.09
N PHE A 482 -1.46 15.91 16.22
CA PHE A 482 -0.85 16.57 15.07
C PHE A 482 -1.89 17.12 14.09
N SER A 483 -2.87 16.29 13.69
CA SER A 483 -3.92 16.68 12.75
C SER A 483 -4.78 17.81 13.28
N TYR A 484 -5.12 17.80 14.57
CA TYR A 484 -5.90 18.86 15.20
C TYR A 484 -5.10 20.14 15.42
N SER A 485 -3.81 20.04 15.75
CA SER A 485 -2.91 21.19 15.79
C SER A 485 -2.83 21.89 14.43
N PHE A 486 -2.67 21.12 13.35
CA PHE A 486 -2.66 21.65 11.99
C PHE A 486 -3.98 22.33 11.62
N LEU A 487 -5.12 21.72 11.94
CA LEU A 487 -6.45 22.29 11.67
C LEU A 487 -6.65 23.60 12.44
N LEU A 488 -6.21 23.65 13.71
CA LEU A 488 -6.25 24.87 14.51
C LEU A 488 -5.42 26.00 13.87
N THR A 489 -4.19 25.70 13.44
CA THR A 489 -3.35 26.68 12.73
C THR A 489 -4.04 27.16 11.45
N LEU A 490 -4.61 26.26 10.66
CA LEU A 490 -5.34 26.62 9.44
C LEU A 490 -6.54 27.54 9.73
N LEU A 491 -7.28 27.27 10.81
CA LEU A 491 -8.41 28.10 11.22
C LEU A 491 -7.97 29.50 11.68
N VAL A 492 -6.89 29.60 12.46
CA VAL A 492 -6.31 30.89 12.88
C VAL A 492 -5.82 31.69 11.67
N VAL A 493 -5.14 31.02 10.74
CA VAL A 493 -4.64 31.62 9.49
C VAL A 493 -5.80 32.11 8.64
N SER A 494 -6.81 31.27 8.40
CA SER A 494 -8.02 31.63 7.65
C SER A 494 -8.72 32.84 8.28
N GLY A 495 -8.85 32.85 9.60
CA GLY A 495 -9.48 33.93 10.32
C GLY A 495 -8.77 35.27 10.20
N ALA A 496 -7.45 35.25 10.24
CA ALA A 496 -6.65 36.46 10.07
C ALA A 496 -6.62 36.97 8.61
N VAL A 497 -6.89 36.12 7.60
CA VAL A 497 -7.06 36.57 6.19
C VAL A 497 -8.49 37.07 5.93
N PHE A 498 -9.49 36.39 6.47
CA PHE A 498 -10.91 36.65 6.21
C PHE A 498 -11.72 36.77 7.51
N PRO A 499 -11.62 37.90 8.25
CA PRO A 499 -12.24 38.05 9.57
C PRO A 499 -13.76 37.84 9.56
N GLN A 500 -14.41 38.31 8.49
CA GLN A 500 -15.86 38.17 8.27
C GLN A 500 -16.35 36.71 8.20
N PHE A 501 -15.47 35.75 7.90
CA PHE A 501 -15.81 34.33 7.80
C PHE A 501 -15.28 33.50 8.98
N ILE A 502 -14.68 34.09 10.02
CA ILE A 502 -14.17 33.36 11.19
C ILE A 502 -15.28 32.55 11.85
N ILE A 503 -16.40 33.21 12.15
CA ILE A 503 -17.51 32.58 12.89
C ILE A 503 -18.09 31.42 12.06
N ALA A 504 -18.33 31.64 10.76
CA ALA A 504 -18.81 30.59 9.86
C ALA A 504 -17.82 29.43 9.76
N SER A 505 -16.52 29.71 9.63
CA SER A 505 -15.46 28.71 9.56
C SER A 505 -15.36 27.90 10.85
N LEU A 506 -15.45 28.57 12.00
CA LEU A 506 -15.45 27.94 13.32
C LEU A 506 -16.68 27.03 13.52
N VAL A 507 -17.86 27.50 13.11
CA VAL A 507 -19.09 26.69 13.14
C VAL A 507 -18.96 25.45 12.26
N ILE A 508 -18.46 25.59 11.03
CA ILE A 508 -18.23 24.44 10.12
C ILE A 508 -17.24 23.45 10.74
N VAL A 509 -16.11 23.93 11.29
CA VAL A 509 -15.13 23.07 11.95
C VAL A 509 -15.73 22.35 13.15
N LEU A 510 -16.52 23.04 13.98
CA LEU A 510 -17.21 22.41 15.11
C LEU A 510 -18.23 21.36 14.66
N ILE A 511 -18.99 21.62 13.59
CA ILE A 511 -19.93 20.65 13.01
C ILE A 511 -19.18 19.42 12.49
N LEU A 512 -18.12 19.62 11.69
CA LEU A 512 -17.30 18.53 11.15
C LEU A 512 -16.64 17.73 12.27
N PHE A 513 -16.16 18.40 13.32
CA PHE A 513 -15.56 17.76 14.48
C PHE A 513 -16.60 16.96 15.28
N GLY A 514 -17.80 17.50 15.50
CA GLY A 514 -18.91 16.81 16.14
C GLY A 514 -19.37 15.59 15.35
N LEU A 515 -19.51 15.72 14.02
CA LEU A 515 -19.81 14.60 13.11
C LEU A 515 -18.71 13.54 13.14
N SER A 516 -17.44 13.96 13.15
CA SER A 516 -16.29 13.06 13.25
C SER A 516 -16.28 12.30 14.58
N PHE A 517 -16.52 12.98 15.70
CA PHE A 517 -16.63 12.36 17.01
C PHE A 517 -17.80 11.36 17.06
N ALA A 518 -18.98 11.75 16.57
CA ALA A 518 -20.14 10.85 16.52
C ALA A 518 -19.84 9.59 15.68
N PHE A 519 -19.24 9.77 14.50
CA PHE A 519 -18.85 8.67 13.62
C PHE A 519 -17.82 7.74 14.28
N LEU A 520 -16.74 8.30 14.84
CA LEU A 520 -15.68 7.53 15.51
C LEU A 520 -16.20 6.80 16.74
N ASN A 521 -17.05 7.45 17.54
CA ASN A 521 -17.69 6.84 18.70
C ASN A 521 -18.55 5.63 18.29
N MET A 522 -19.36 5.76 17.24
CA MET A 522 -20.16 4.64 16.72
C MET A 522 -19.29 3.53 16.11
N TYR A 523 -18.21 3.90 15.43
CA TYR A 523 -17.26 2.96 14.83
C TYR A 523 -16.54 2.14 15.91
N HIS A 524 -15.98 2.79 16.92
CA HIS A 524 -15.22 2.11 17.98
C HIS A 524 -16.12 1.31 18.92
N LYS A 525 -17.34 1.76 19.22
CA LYS A 525 -18.34 0.95 19.95
C LYS A 525 -18.71 -0.37 19.27
N ARG A 526 -18.58 -0.43 17.93
CA ARG A 526 -18.81 -1.64 17.14
C ARG A 526 -17.52 -2.42 16.84
N SER A 527 -16.38 -1.89 17.26
CA SER A 527 -15.07 -2.49 17.02
C SER A 527 -14.69 -3.36 18.20
N ASN A 528 -14.59 -4.66 17.99
CA ASN A 528 -14.26 -5.63 19.02
C ASN A 528 -13.23 -6.62 18.50
N LEU A 529 -12.28 -6.95 19.36
CA LEU A 529 -11.29 -8.00 19.15
C LEU A 529 -11.64 -9.19 20.05
N ARG A 530 -11.71 -10.37 19.47
CA ARG A 530 -12.05 -11.63 20.15
C ARG A 530 -10.93 -12.62 19.94
N PHE A 531 -10.38 -13.12 21.04
CA PHE A 531 -9.42 -14.21 21.02
C PHE A 531 -10.18 -15.51 21.24
N HIS A 532 -10.02 -16.46 20.32
CA HIS A 532 -10.49 -17.83 20.47
C HIS A 532 -9.28 -18.76 20.64
N ASP A 533 -9.49 -20.04 20.91
CA ASP A 533 -8.40 -21.01 21.14
C ASP A 533 -7.45 -21.14 19.92
N ASP A 534 -8.02 -21.18 18.71
CA ASP A 534 -7.26 -21.47 17.48
C ASP A 534 -7.07 -20.22 16.58
N HIS A 535 -7.79 -19.12 16.84
CA HIS A 535 -7.78 -17.94 15.95
C HIS A 535 -8.15 -16.63 16.65
N ILE A 536 -7.76 -15.51 16.03
CA ILE A 536 -8.18 -14.16 16.42
C ILE A 536 -9.24 -13.63 15.45
N GLN A 537 -10.27 -12.99 16.00
CA GLN A 537 -11.37 -12.40 15.24
C GLN A 537 -11.46 -10.90 15.50
N PHE A 538 -11.34 -10.10 14.45
CA PHE A 538 -11.52 -8.66 14.50
C PHE A 538 -12.81 -8.26 13.77
N THR A 539 -13.77 -7.71 14.52
CA THR A 539 -15.01 -7.17 13.95
C THR A 539 -14.97 -5.65 14.03
N HIS A 540 -15.12 -4.95 12.90
CA HIS A 540 -15.13 -3.49 12.87
C HIS A 540 -15.93 -2.91 11.69
N GLY A 541 -16.28 -1.63 11.79
CA GLY A 541 -16.86 -0.87 10.69
C GLY A 541 -18.31 -0.43 10.90
N LEU A 542 -18.65 0.71 10.27
CA LEU A 542 -19.98 1.34 10.38
C LEU A 542 -20.78 1.20 9.08
N VAL A 543 -20.24 1.70 7.97
CA VAL A 543 -20.87 1.62 6.63
C VAL A 543 -20.68 0.25 5.98
N SER A 544 -19.55 -0.38 6.28
CA SER A 544 -19.27 -1.77 5.94
C SER A 544 -18.75 -2.45 7.18
N LEU A 545 -19.42 -3.51 7.58
CA LEU A 545 -19.01 -4.39 8.65
C LEU A 545 -18.01 -5.40 8.09
N TYR A 546 -16.88 -5.53 8.77
CA TYR A 546 -15.82 -6.47 8.45
C TYR A 546 -15.74 -7.48 9.60
N HIS A 547 -15.81 -8.76 9.27
CA HIS A 547 -15.48 -9.86 10.17
C HIS A 547 -14.22 -10.52 9.63
N GLN A 548 -13.10 -10.23 10.27
CA GLN A 548 -11.80 -10.72 9.86
C GLN A 548 -11.36 -11.80 10.83
N CYS A 549 -10.92 -12.94 10.31
CA CYS A 549 -10.41 -14.06 11.10
C CYS A 549 -9.03 -14.46 10.58
N ALA A 550 -8.08 -14.66 11.49
CA ALA A 550 -6.73 -15.12 11.19
C ALA A 550 -6.27 -16.13 12.24
N LEU A 551 -5.50 -17.14 11.84
CA LEU A 551 -4.90 -18.11 12.76
C LEU A 551 -3.72 -17.47 13.50
N TYR A 552 -3.44 -17.90 14.74
CA TYR A 552 -2.29 -17.41 15.49
C TYR A 552 -0.96 -17.74 14.81
N GLU A 553 -0.88 -18.92 14.17
CA GLU A 553 0.31 -19.38 13.43
C GLU A 553 0.67 -18.45 12.26
N ASP A 554 -0.29 -17.68 11.76
CA ASP A 554 -0.09 -16.74 10.65
C ASP A 554 0.18 -15.30 11.11
N ILE A 555 0.19 -15.02 12.42
CA ILE A 555 0.56 -13.70 12.96
C ILE A 555 2.09 -13.61 13.01
N LYS A 556 2.65 -12.67 12.26
CA LYS A 556 4.11 -12.46 12.15
C LYS A 556 4.67 -11.73 13.36
N ASP A 557 4.00 -10.65 13.74
CA ASP A 557 4.42 -9.74 14.80
C ASP A 557 3.24 -8.88 15.25
N ILE A 558 3.35 -8.34 16.47
CA ILE A 558 2.36 -7.48 17.08
C ILE A 558 3.05 -6.17 17.40
N THR A 559 2.44 -5.06 16.99
CA THR A 559 2.95 -3.71 17.23
C THR A 559 1.99 -2.95 18.13
N THR A 560 2.49 -2.44 19.23
CA THR A 560 1.77 -1.58 20.17
C THR A 560 2.25 -0.14 20.05
N VAL A 561 1.31 0.82 19.99
CA VAL A 561 1.64 2.25 19.96
C VAL A 561 0.78 2.97 20.99
N LYS A 562 1.42 3.46 22.05
CA LYS A 562 0.77 4.25 23.10
C LYS A 562 0.45 5.67 22.61
N PHE A 563 -0.77 6.15 22.86
CA PHE A 563 -1.12 7.55 22.57
C PHE A 563 -0.56 8.48 23.65
N PRO A 564 -0.08 9.69 23.28
CA PRO A 564 0.48 10.65 24.23
C PRO A 564 -0.47 10.94 25.39
N MET A 565 0.08 10.98 26.62
CA MET A 565 -0.65 11.32 27.85
C MET A 565 -1.86 10.42 28.18
N THR A 566 -1.90 9.20 27.66
CA THR A 566 -2.96 8.21 27.97
C THR A 566 -2.39 6.80 28.15
N ASN A 567 -3.11 5.92 28.84
CA ASN A 567 -2.78 4.48 28.91
C ASN A 567 -3.36 3.66 27.75
N LYS A 568 -3.90 4.37 26.75
CA LYS A 568 -4.56 3.79 25.58
C LYS A 568 -3.65 3.88 24.37
N GLY A 569 -3.98 3.11 23.34
CA GLY A 569 -3.28 3.25 22.07
C GLY A 569 -3.79 2.35 20.96
N LEU A 570 -2.89 2.00 20.05
CA LEU A 570 -3.12 1.14 18.90
C LEU A 570 -2.46 -0.22 19.14
N LEU A 571 -3.21 -1.29 18.91
CA LEU A 571 -2.74 -2.66 18.80
C LEU A 571 -2.84 -3.09 17.33
N GLN A 572 -1.72 -3.47 16.74
CA GLN A 572 -1.65 -3.87 15.34
C GLN A 572 -1.10 -5.30 15.23
N PHE A 573 -1.92 -6.24 14.75
CA PHE A 573 -1.47 -7.59 14.42
C PHE A 573 -1.09 -7.63 12.95
N ASN A 574 0.18 -7.89 12.65
CA ASN A 574 0.65 -8.05 11.29
C ASN A 574 0.50 -9.52 10.91
N ILE A 575 -0.40 -9.81 9.97
CA ILE A 575 -0.72 -11.18 9.55
C ILE A 575 0.02 -11.47 8.24
N ALA A 576 0.46 -12.71 8.08
CA ALA A 576 1.03 -13.17 6.83
C ALA A 576 0.02 -13.01 5.69
N GLY A 577 0.47 -12.64 4.49
CA GLY A 577 -0.42 -12.36 3.37
C GLY A 577 -0.28 -10.90 2.90
N GLU A 578 0.15 -10.76 1.66
CA GLU A 578 0.51 -9.49 1.06
C GLU A 578 -0.51 -9.14 -0.04
N SER A 579 -0.76 -7.85 -0.25
CA SER A 579 -1.54 -7.41 -1.41
C SER A 579 -0.93 -6.18 -2.02
N LEU A 580 -0.71 -6.16 -3.34
CA LEU A 580 -0.30 -4.95 -4.04
C LEU A 580 -1.34 -3.85 -3.76
N ALA A 581 -0.92 -2.76 -3.11
CA ALA A 581 -1.78 -1.62 -2.88
C ALA A 581 -2.32 -1.12 -4.23
N PRO A 582 -3.63 -0.86 -4.36
CA PRO A 582 -4.17 -0.19 -5.53
C PRO A 582 -3.47 1.15 -5.67
N ARG A 583 -2.95 1.42 -6.87
CA ARG A 583 -2.20 2.63 -7.24
C ARG A 583 -3.02 3.89 -6.94
N GLY A 584 -2.91 4.43 -5.73
CA GLY A 584 -3.15 5.84 -5.48
C GLY A 584 -1.98 6.57 -6.11
N ASN A 585 -2.27 7.48 -7.04
CA ASN A 585 -1.28 8.36 -7.67
C ASN A 585 -0.77 9.38 -6.63
N LYS A 586 -0.20 8.90 -5.52
CA LYS A 586 0.32 9.74 -4.44
C LYS A 586 1.69 10.26 -4.86
N SER A 587 1.65 11.52 -5.27
CA SER A 587 2.69 12.54 -5.19
C SER A 587 4.01 12.29 -5.93
N LEU A 588 4.48 13.38 -6.53
CA LEU A 588 5.72 13.62 -7.27
C LEU A 588 7.05 13.20 -6.60
N ASN A 589 7.06 12.45 -5.50
CA ASN A 589 8.29 11.89 -4.94
C ASN A 589 8.52 10.48 -5.49
N LYS A 590 9.41 10.44 -6.49
CA LYS A 590 9.92 9.27 -7.22
C LYS A 590 10.21 8.08 -6.31
N GLN A 591 9.40 7.03 -6.42
CA GLN A 591 9.80 5.66 -6.11
C GLN A 591 9.11 4.68 -7.08
N PRO A 592 9.87 3.79 -7.76
CA PRO A 592 9.34 2.66 -8.50
C PRO A 592 9.26 1.48 -7.53
N GLY A 593 8.18 1.45 -6.76
CA GLY A 593 7.82 0.32 -5.92
C GLY A 593 6.31 0.27 -5.82
N ALA A 594 5.70 -0.84 -6.22
CA ALA A 594 4.32 -1.09 -5.82
C ALA A 594 4.38 -1.55 -4.36
N MET A 595 3.91 -0.70 -3.43
CA MET A 595 3.79 -1.05 -2.02
C MET A 595 2.77 -2.18 -1.90
N PHE A 596 3.17 -3.33 -1.39
CA PHE A 596 2.24 -4.30 -0.85
C PHE A 596 1.69 -3.76 0.48
N LEU A 597 0.37 -3.69 0.59
CA LEU A 597 -0.33 -3.55 1.84
C LEU A 597 -0.26 -4.90 2.57
N ASN A 598 0.43 -4.92 3.71
CA ASN A 598 0.29 -6.00 4.69
C ASN A 598 -1.17 -6.08 5.13
N PHE A 599 -1.68 -7.30 5.25
CA PHE A 599 -2.93 -7.52 5.95
C PHE A 599 -2.66 -7.39 7.45
N ALA A 600 -3.23 -6.35 8.08
CA ALA A 600 -3.05 -6.11 9.51
C ALA A 600 -4.37 -5.75 10.19
N PHE A 601 -4.59 -6.33 11.37
CA PHE A 601 -5.69 -5.94 12.24
C PHE A 601 -5.27 -4.73 13.05
N LYS A 602 -5.84 -3.56 12.76
CA LYS A 602 -5.55 -2.30 13.46
C LYS A 602 -6.67 -1.97 14.44
N PHE A 603 -6.46 -2.31 15.71
CA PHE A 603 -7.39 -2.05 16.79
C PHE A 603 -6.96 -0.82 17.59
N LYS A 604 -7.69 0.29 17.46
CA LYS A 604 -7.39 1.56 18.16
C LYS A 604 -8.22 1.70 19.44
N HIS A 605 -7.67 2.44 20.39
CA HIS A 605 -8.24 2.70 21.71
C HIS A 605 -8.36 1.42 22.55
N ALA A 606 -7.37 0.53 22.45
CA ALA A 606 -7.17 -0.53 23.43
C ALA A 606 -6.81 0.11 24.77
N ASP A 607 -7.38 -0.40 25.86
CA ASP A 607 -7.08 0.06 27.22
C ASP A 607 -5.91 -0.73 27.81
N ASN A 608 -5.13 -0.09 28.69
CA ASN A 608 -3.94 -0.66 29.36
C ASN A 608 -2.97 -1.40 28.42
N ILE A 609 -2.45 -0.70 27.41
CA ILE A 609 -1.55 -1.32 26.41
C ILE A 609 -0.28 -1.90 27.01
N GLU A 610 0.28 -1.31 28.06
CA GLU A 610 1.51 -1.80 28.70
C GLU A 610 1.35 -3.22 29.26
N LEU A 611 0.19 -3.54 29.84
CA LEU A 611 -0.13 -4.89 30.33
C LEU A 611 -0.45 -5.86 29.18
N LEU A 612 -1.00 -5.34 28.08
CA LEU A 612 -1.32 -6.14 26.91
C LEU A 612 -0.06 -6.60 26.17
N ASP A 613 0.97 -5.76 26.13
CA ASP A 613 2.29 -6.09 25.57
C ASP A 613 2.91 -7.29 26.32
N GLU A 614 2.91 -7.23 27.65
CA GLU A 614 3.44 -8.32 28.51
C GLU A 614 2.66 -9.64 28.37
N LEU A 615 1.33 -9.58 28.20
CA LEU A 615 0.47 -10.76 28.02
C LEU A 615 0.57 -11.38 26.63
N ILE A 616 0.98 -10.61 25.63
CA ILE A 616 1.12 -11.05 24.25
C ILE A 616 2.50 -11.69 24.01
N ASP A 617 3.51 -11.22 24.75
CA ASP A 617 4.87 -11.75 24.70
C ASP A 617 5.09 -13.00 25.60
N SER A 618 4.16 -13.30 26.52
CA SER A 618 4.14 -14.49 27.38
C SER A 618 3.43 -15.67 26.73
#